data_AF-A0AA89BXN9-F1
#
_entry.id   AF-A0AA89BXN9-F1
#
_cell.length_a   1.000
_cell.length_b   1.000
_cell.length_c   1.000
_cell.angle_alpha   90.00
_cell.angle_beta   90.00
_cell.angle_gamma   90.00
#
_symmetry.space_group_name_H-M   'P 1'
#
loop_
_entity.id
_entity.type
_entity.pdbx_description
1 polymer ?
#
loop_
_entity_poly.entity_id
_entity_poly.type
_entity_poly.pdbx_seq_one_letter_code
_entity_poly.pdbx_strand_id
1 'polypeptide(L)'
;MSVDIYPKECKEEWRDSITTLLSSLEGRDAVVSSNMLARGSTHYVELMMTEKKMKTHNPQMDTGSDLPPEYEETKVLTETKEAHDRSLQPGEQFLSAGLPPSNVGANSPRINKKSGTQKSKGAMGELPQPGDNDPRIKWRGAYEDLHRSWLYQQSQISELTSRLSSFASKQLTDGNPNFTDLSDRNRPTKIGEKFGTVFDDEWSEAFEEIKAILGKDDVCIDCLLNIVKLSYGYCERIASQQLEALKNSMLIPVIHPFSFGQDTQLKHLTRAEQKLIDSATTKHAKEYRKVTAMASVQDVCKKFFNEESLKKLLKDNLTKPKIKDYVERTTEHLWLMVVQDPPMYLEFANKGNPVNKELFRFYDKKGKIVERTIWPVVYLHKGGPVISKGYVYPQ
;
A
#
# COMPACT_ATOMS: atom_id res chain seq x y z
N MET A 1 -5.61 -52.56 -8.86
CA MET A 1 -4.31 -51.88 -9.05
C MET A 1 -4.60 -50.43 -9.40
N SER A 2 -4.26 -49.48 -8.51
CA SER A 2 -4.41 -48.05 -8.79
C SER A 2 -3.03 -47.49 -9.08
N VAL A 3 -2.88 -46.76 -10.19
CA VAL A 3 -1.61 -46.14 -10.58
C VAL A 3 -1.50 -44.80 -9.85
N ASP A 4 -0.37 -44.54 -9.19
CA ASP A 4 -0.07 -43.23 -8.60
C ASP A 4 0.16 -42.21 -9.73
N ILE A 5 -0.67 -41.17 -9.78
CA ILE A 5 -0.54 -40.03 -10.71
C ILE A 5 -0.30 -38.74 -9.92
N TYR A 6 0.86 -38.62 -9.27
CA TYR A 6 1.47 -37.32 -8.93
C TYR A 6 3.01 -37.46 -8.83
N PRO A 7 3.80 -36.49 -9.35
CA PRO A 7 5.26 -36.56 -9.30
C PRO A 7 5.76 -36.33 -7.88
N LYS A 8 6.77 -37.09 -7.44
CA LYS A 8 7.40 -36.91 -6.12
C LYS A 8 8.27 -35.64 -6.09
N GLU A 9 8.83 -35.24 -7.23
CA GLU A 9 9.77 -34.11 -7.36
C GLU A 9 9.18 -32.80 -6.79
N CYS A 10 7.90 -32.53 -7.02
CA CYS A 10 7.26 -31.28 -6.60
C CYS A 10 7.13 -31.13 -5.06
N LYS A 11 7.22 -32.22 -4.29
CA LYS A 11 7.28 -32.16 -2.81
C LYS A 11 8.68 -31.93 -2.28
N GLU A 12 9.71 -32.26 -3.04
CA GLU A 12 11.11 -32.15 -2.63
C GLU A 12 11.64 -30.74 -2.94
N GLU A 13 11.40 -30.19 -4.14
CA GLU A 13 11.75 -28.80 -4.47
C GLU A 13 11.19 -27.76 -3.48
N TRP A 14 9.95 -27.98 -2.99
CA TRP A 14 9.31 -27.07 -2.03
C TRP A 14 9.87 -27.21 -0.61
N ARG A 15 10.32 -28.42 -0.23
CA ARG A 15 11.04 -28.65 1.04
C ARG A 15 12.42 -28.01 1.01
N ASP A 16 13.14 -28.17 -0.09
CA ASP A 16 14.50 -27.63 -0.23
C ASP A 16 14.46 -26.10 -0.24
N SER A 17 13.53 -25.49 -0.98
CA SER A 17 13.32 -24.04 -1.00
C SER A 17 13.03 -23.44 0.39
N ILE A 18 12.22 -24.13 1.21
CA ILE A 18 11.94 -23.73 2.60
C ILE A 18 13.16 -23.95 3.50
N THR A 19 13.90 -25.04 3.29
CA THR A 19 15.12 -25.34 4.07
C THR A 19 16.23 -24.33 3.81
N THR A 20 16.39 -23.86 2.56
CA THR A 20 17.31 -22.76 2.20
C THR A 20 16.89 -21.43 2.85
N LEU A 21 15.59 -21.10 2.84
CA LEU A 21 15.06 -19.90 3.52
C LEU A 21 15.27 -19.94 5.05
N LEU A 22 15.05 -21.10 5.68
CA LEU A 22 15.27 -21.26 7.12
C LEU A 22 16.76 -21.24 7.50
N SER A 23 17.64 -21.67 6.60
CA SER A 23 19.10 -21.66 6.82
C SER A 23 19.72 -20.26 6.74
N SER A 24 19.00 -19.24 6.23
CA SER A 24 19.47 -17.85 6.18
C SER A 24 19.05 -17.00 7.39
N LEU A 25 18.39 -17.59 8.40
CA LEU A 25 17.91 -16.93 9.61
C LEU A 25 18.80 -17.30 10.81
N GLU A 26 19.80 -16.47 11.12
CA GLU A 26 20.60 -16.64 12.34
C GLU A 26 19.84 -16.14 13.57
N GLY A 27 19.63 -17.02 14.55
CA GLY A 27 19.06 -16.64 15.85
C GLY A 27 18.15 -17.71 16.46
N ARG A 28 17.78 -17.51 17.73
CA ARG A 28 16.96 -18.48 18.50
C ARG A 28 15.51 -18.58 17.99
N ASP A 29 15.05 -17.63 17.18
CA ASP A 29 13.68 -17.56 16.64
C ASP A 29 13.44 -18.52 15.45
N ALA A 30 14.51 -19.07 14.84
CA ALA A 30 14.41 -20.01 13.72
C ALA A 30 13.70 -21.32 14.11
N VAL A 31 13.92 -21.83 15.33
CA VAL A 31 13.36 -23.10 15.81
C VAL A 31 11.85 -23.02 16.11
N VAL A 32 11.40 -21.85 16.59
CA VAL A 32 9.97 -21.60 16.83
C VAL A 32 9.23 -21.42 15.51
N SER A 33 9.82 -20.65 14.58
CA SER A 33 9.24 -20.37 13.25
C SER A 33 9.12 -21.64 12.40
N SER A 34 10.14 -22.50 12.38
CA SER A 34 10.14 -23.76 11.64
C SER A 34 9.00 -24.70 12.07
N ASN A 35 8.76 -24.82 13.39
CA ASN A 35 7.68 -25.67 13.91
C ASN A 35 6.27 -25.13 13.64
N MET A 36 6.08 -23.80 13.60
CA MET A 36 4.78 -23.22 13.23
C MET A 36 4.50 -23.35 11.72
N LEU A 37 5.50 -23.11 10.86
CA LEU A 37 5.37 -23.26 9.41
C LEU A 37 5.14 -24.72 8.99
N ALA A 38 5.82 -25.69 9.61
CA ALA A 38 5.59 -27.11 9.35
C ALA A 38 4.14 -27.54 9.67
N ARG A 39 3.58 -27.05 10.79
CA ARG A 39 2.19 -27.33 11.19
C ARG A 39 1.18 -26.65 10.25
N GLY A 40 1.41 -25.39 9.88
CA GLY A 40 0.55 -24.67 8.93
C GLY A 40 0.53 -25.28 7.53
N SER A 41 1.69 -25.67 7.00
CA SER A 41 1.82 -26.32 5.68
C SER A 41 1.08 -27.67 5.63
N THR A 42 1.21 -28.48 6.68
CA THR A 42 0.53 -29.79 6.74
C THR A 42 -1.00 -29.62 6.74
N HIS A 43 -1.53 -28.67 7.51
CA HIS A 43 -2.96 -28.39 7.58
C HIS A 43 -3.54 -27.84 6.25
N TYR A 44 -2.79 -26.97 5.56
CA TYR A 44 -3.22 -26.44 4.26
C TYR A 44 -3.30 -27.51 3.17
N VAL A 45 -2.36 -28.47 3.16
CA VAL A 45 -2.41 -29.64 2.26
C VAL A 45 -3.60 -30.55 2.58
N GLU A 46 -3.98 -30.68 3.86
CA GLU A 46 -5.11 -31.49 4.31
C GLU A 46 -6.47 -30.89 3.92
N LEU A 47 -6.60 -29.56 4.00
CA LEU A 47 -7.74 -28.79 3.49
C LEU A 47 -7.89 -28.94 1.96
N MET A 48 -6.82 -28.78 1.20
CA MET A 48 -6.82 -28.94 -0.27
C MET A 48 -7.17 -30.38 -0.71
N MET A 49 -6.84 -31.39 0.10
CA MET A 49 -7.21 -32.80 -0.14
C MET A 49 -8.69 -33.09 0.18
N THR A 50 -9.25 -32.46 1.20
CA THR A 50 -10.64 -32.67 1.63
C THR A 50 -11.64 -31.96 0.72
N GLU A 51 -11.36 -30.71 0.32
CA GLU A 51 -12.21 -29.96 -0.61
C GLU A 51 -12.33 -30.66 -1.99
N LYS A 52 -11.24 -31.32 -2.44
CA LYS A 52 -11.22 -32.06 -3.70
C LYS A 52 -12.00 -33.39 -3.62
N LYS A 53 -12.10 -34.03 -2.45
CA LYS A 53 -12.94 -35.21 -2.20
C LYS A 53 -14.44 -34.89 -2.23
N MET A 54 -14.85 -33.70 -1.79
CA MET A 54 -16.27 -33.29 -1.84
C MET A 54 -16.75 -33.03 -3.27
N LYS A 55 -15.85 -32.66 -4.19
CA LYS A 55 -16.18 -32.42 -5.61
C LYS A 55 -16.29 -33.69 -6.47
N THR A 56 -16.11 -34.88 -5.90
CA THR A 56 -16.19 -36.17 -6.61
C THR A 56 -17.36 -37.07 -6.16
N HIS A 57 -18.40 -36.50 -5.55
CA HIS A 57 -19.64 -37.21 -5.28
C HIS A 57 -20.86 -36.39 -5.74
N ASN A 58 -21.50 -36.87 -6.79
CA ASN A 58 -22.76 -36.37 -7.30
C ASN A 58 -23.67 -37.57 -7.62
N PRO A 59 -24.77 -37.81 -6.88
CA PRO A 59 -25.76 -38.81 -7.24
C PRO A 59 -26.75 -38.25 -8.27
N GLN A 60 -27.13 -39.09 -9.24
CA GLN A 60 -27.96 -38.73 -10.38
C GLN A 60 -29.47 -38.78 -10.09
N MET A 61 -30.21 -37.92 -10.82
CA MET A 61 -31.59 -38.09 -11.31
C MET A 61 -32.74 -38.18 -10.29
N ASP A 62 -33.71 -37.28 -10.45
CA ASP A 62 -35.02 -37.71 -10.99
C ASP A 62 -35.63 -36.60 -11.85
N THR A 63 -36.53 -36.96 -12.76
CA THR A 63 -37.11 -36.08 -13.79
C THR A 63 -38.59 -35.78 -13.54
N GLY A 64 -38.98 -34.50 -13.58
CA GLY A 64 -40.38 -34.06 -13.55
C GLY A 64 -40.60 -32.84 -14.43
N SER A 65 -41.60 -32.90 -15.29
CA SER A 65 -42.00 -31.81 -16.21
C SER A 65 -42.71 -30.68 -15.47
N ASP A 66 -42.58 -29.44 -15.97
CA ASP A 66 -43.72 -28.66 -16.51
C ASP A 66 -43.25 -27.28 -17.04
N LEU A 67 -44.02 -26.72 -17.99
CA LEU A 67 -43.85 -25.43 -18.67
C LEU A 67 -45.23 -24.75 -18.81
N PRO A 68 -45.33 -23.43 -19.13
CA PRO A 68 -44.34 -22.35 -19.03
C PRO A 68 -44.82 -21.35 -17.93
N PRO A 69 -45.41 -20.14 -18.14
CA PRO A 69 -45.50 -19.22 -19.30
C PRO A 69 -44.44 -18.08 -19.27
N GLU A 70 -44.49 -17.21 -20.27
CA GLU A 70 -43.73 -15.96 -20.39
C GLU A 70 -44.29 -14.83 -19.50
N TYR A 71 -43.49 -13.78 -19.25
CA TYR A 71 -43.98 -12.40 -19.16
C TYR A 71 -42.93 -11.39 -19.66
N GLU A 72 -43.36 -10.42 -20.47
CA GLU A 72 -42.53 -9.37 -21.08
C GLU A 72 -42.40 -8.08 -20.22
N GLU A 73 -41.64 -7.13 -20.78
CA GLU A 73 -41.78 -5.66 -20.68
C GLU A 73 -41.13 -4.83 -19.53
N THR A 74 -40.03 -4.18 -19.94
CA THR A 74 -39.74 -2.72 -19.90
C THR A 74 -39.76 -1.87 -18.61
N LYS A 75 -38.61 -1.19 -18.37
CA LYS A 75 -38.39 0.29 -18.26
C LYS A 75 -37.01 0.48 -17.60
N VAL A 76 -36.00 1.13 -18.20
CA VAL A 76 -35.92 2.47 -18.82
C VAL A 76 -36.50 3.56 -17.93
N LEU A 77 -35.60 4.24 -17.20
CA LEU A 77 -35.86 5.55 -16.63
C LEU A 77 -34.59 6.40 -16.75
N THR A 78 -34.73 7.52 -17.47
CA THR A 78 -33.68 8.50 -17.77
C THR A 78 -34.06 9.83 -17.15
N GLU A 79 -33.16 10.42 -16.35
CA GLU A 79 -33.21 11.83 -15.93
C GLU A 79 -31.77 12.37 -16.01
N THR A 80 -31.39 13.19 -17.00
CA THR A 80 -31.48 14.68 -17.04
C THR A 80 -31.22 15.35 -15.69
N LYS A 81 -30.02 15.89 -15.43
CA LYS A 81 -29.48 17.20 -15.88
C LYS A 81 -30.27 18.42 -15.38
N GLU A 82 -29.66 19.16 -14.44
CA GLU A 82 -29.48 20.63 -14.39
C GLU A 82 -28.57 20.91 -13.17
N ALA A 83 -27.38 21.52 -13.25
CA ALA A 83 -26.96 22.80 -13.85
C ALA A 83 -27.48 24.02 -13.06
N HIS A 84 -26.66 24.51 -12.12
CA HIS A 84 -26.75 25.90 -11.67
C HIS A 84 -25.36 26.53 -11.58
N ASP A 85 -25.10 27.47 -12.48
CA ASP A 85 -23.91 28.31 -12.54
C ASP A 85 -24.13 29.58 -11.69
N ARG A 86 -23.11 29.96 -10.91
CA ARG A 86 -22.84 31.33 -10.47
C ARG A 86 -21.34 31.51 -10.23
N SER A 87 -20.66 32.06 -11.22
CA SER A 87 -19.34 32.66 -11.06
C SER A 87 -19.39 34.02 -10.35
N LEU A 88 -18.34 34.36 -9.58
CA LEU A 88 -17.78 35.70 -9.41
C LEU A 88 -16.47 35.63 -8.59
N GLN A 89 -15.41 36.19 -9.16
CA GLN A 89 -14.07 36.46 -8.58
C GLN A 89 -13.86 37.99 -8.55
N PRO A 90 -12.71 38.54 -8.08
CA PRO A 90 -11.72 38.07 -7.10
C PRO A 90 -11.48 39.12 -5.97
N GLY A 91 -10.58 38.83 -5.03
CA GLY A 91 -10.07 39.82 -4.09
C GLY A 91 -8.70 39.44 -3.52
N GLU A 92 -7.63 40.03 -4.06
CA GLU A 92 -6.29 39.97 -3.46
C GLU A 92 -6.16 41.00 -2.33
N GLN A 93 -5.50 40.64 -1.22
CA GLN A 93 -4.68 41.60 -0.47
C GLN A 93 -3.64 40.88 0.41
N PHE A 94 -2.40 41.35 0.31
CA PHE A 94 -1.30 40.99 1.23
C PHE A 94 -1.55 41.57 2.63
N LEU A 95 -1.13 40.87 3.70
CA LEU A 95 0.00 41.33 4.52
C LEU A 95 0.35 40.43 5.71
N SER A 96 1.67 40.36 5.93
CA SER A 96 2.38 39.86 7.10
C SER A 96 1.95 40.48 8.45
N ALA A 97 1.67 39.64 9.44
CA ALA A 97 2.04 39.76 10.86
C ALA A 97 1.59 38.43 11.54
N GLY A 98 2.22 37.86 12.57
CA GLY A 98 3.10 38.41 13.59
C GLY A 98 2.59 37.84 14.93
N LEU A 99 3.36 36.97 15.59
CA LEU A 99 2.94 36.30 16.82
C LEU A 99 2.65 37.32 17.94
N PRO A 100 1.49 37.28 18.61
CA PRO A 100 1.26 38.06 19.82
C PRO A 100 1.96 37.40 21.03
N PRO A 101 2.47 38.19 21.98
CA PRO A 101 3.30 37.68 23.07
C PRO A 101 2.49 37.09 24.23
N SER A 102 3.08 36.09 24.89
CA SER A 102 2.70 35.69 26.24
C SER A 102 2.77 36.89 27.19
N ASN A 103 1.68 37.19 27.90
CA ASN A 103 1.76 38.13 29.02
C ASN A 103 1.04 37.58 30.27
N VAL A 104 1.71 37.73 31.40
CA VAL A 104 1.37 37.07 32.67
C VAL A 104 0.43 37.97 33.47
N GLY A 105 -0.84 37.58 33.57
CA GLY A 105 -1.84 38.26 34.39
C GLY A 105 -2.08 37.52 35.71
N ALA A 106 -1.56 38.06 36.82
CA ALA A 106 -1.72 37.45 38.14
C ALA A 106 -3.16 37.58 38.68
N ASN A 107 -3.66 36.52 39.33
CA ASN A 107 -4.75 36.61 40.30
C ASN A 107 -4.63 35.49 41.34
N SER A 108 -4.29 35.86 42.57
CA SER A 108 -4.24 34.96 43.74
C SER A 108 -5.35 35.32 44.74
N PRO A 109 -6.18 34.37 45.17
CA PRO A 109 -6.96 34.51 46.39
C PRO A 109 -6.05 34.32 47.63
N ARG A 110 -6.13 35.25 48.59
CA ARG A 110 -5.50 35.08 49.92
C ARG A 110 -6.14 33.90 50.66
N ILE A 111 -5.33 32.94 51.13
CA ILE A 111 -5.69 32.04 52.23
C ILE A 111 -4.67 32.19 53.35
N ASN A 112 -5.15 32.21 54.60
CA ASN A 112 -4.38 32.55 55.78
C ASN A 112 -3.27 31.53 56.11
N LYS A 113 -2.12 32.05 56.56
CA LYS A 113 -1.06 31.25 57.19
C LYS A 113 -1.59 30.58 58.46
N LYS A 114 -1.56 29.25 58.50
CA LYS A 114 -1.26 28.52 59.75
C LYS A 114 0.09 27.83 59.58
N SER A 115 0.91 27.94 60.62
CA SER A 115 2.28 27.44 60.69
C SER A 115 2.31 25.91 60.62
N GLY A 116 3.07 25.36 59.67
CA GLY A 116 3.35 23.94 59.55
C GLY A 116 4.58 23.72 58.69
N THR A 117 5.76 23.60 59.31
CA THR A 117 7.05 23.49 58.62
C THR A 117 7.25 22.08 58.06
N GLN A 118 6.59 21.75 56.95
CA GLN A 118 6.93 20.56 56.16
C GLN A 118 7.97 20.92 55.10
N LYS A 119 9.23 20.51 55.34
CA LYS A 119 10.25 20.43 54.28
C LYS A 119 9.71 19.47 53.19
N SER A 120 9.33 19.99 52.02
CA SER A 120 9.06 19.17 50.85
C SER A 120 10.38 18.56 50.37
N LYS A 121 10.62 17.28 50.68
CA LYS A 121 11.72 16.53 50.06
C LYS A 121 11.41 16.39 48.57
N GLY A 122 12.19 17.07 47.73
CA GLY A 122 12.21 16.80 46.29
C GLY A 122 12.71 15.37 46.03
N ALA A 123 12.38 14.82 44.87
CA ALA A 123 12.82 13.47 44.46
C ALA A 123 14.35 13.36 44.24
N MET A 124 15.09 14.46 44.35
CA MET A 124 16.54 14.50 44.44
C MET A 124 16.91 14.93 45.86
N GLY A 125 17.70 14.10 46.56
CA GLY A 125 18.20 14.43 47.90
C GLY A 125 19.06 15.70 47.89
N GLU A 126 19.11 16.40 49.03
CA GLU A 126 20.02 17.55 49.20
C GLU A 126 21.47 17.08 48.97
N LEU A 127 22.10 17.56 47.89
CA LEU A 127 23.52 17.30 47.62
C LEU A 127 24.37 18.01 48.70
N PRO A 128 25.37 17.34 49.30
CA PRO A 128 26.33 18.00 50.19
C PRO A 128 27.11 19.07 49.42
N GLN A 129 27.47 20.17 50.09
CA GLN A 129 28.07 21.32 49.40
C GLN A 129 29.59 21.14 49.22
N PRO A 130 30.19 21.64 48.12
CA PRO A 130 31.64 21.57 47.91
C PRO A 130 32.38 22.36 49.00
N GLY A 131 32.88 21.65 50.02
CA GLY A 131 33.47 22.24 51.23
C GLY A 131 33.09 21.54 52.53
N ASP A 132 32.05 20.68 52.52
CA ASP A 132 31.65 19.88 53.69
C ASP A 132 32.69 18.79 54.01
N ASN A 133 33.65 19.12 54.88
CA ASN A 133 34.72 18.25 55.36
C ASN A 133 34.25 17.20 56.40
N ASP A 134 32.99 16.75 56.38
CA ASP A 134 32.55 15.65 57.26
C ASP A 134 33.11 14.31 56.73
N PRO A 135 33.99 13.61 57.48
CA PRO A 135 34.61 12.35 57.03
C PRO A 135 33.61 11.20 56.83
N ARG A 136 32.33 11.38 57.17
CA ARG A 136 31.25 10.42 56.90
C ARG A 136 30.62 10.57 55.51
N ILE A 137 30.85 11.70 54.81
CA ILE A 137 30.30 11.92 53.46
C ILE A 137 31.14 11.15 52.44
N LYS A 138 30.64 9.97 52.03
CA LYS A 138 31.22 9.18 50.93
C LYS A 138 30.85 9.81 49.58
N TRP A 139 31.54 10.89 49.22
CA TRP A 139 31.41 11.61 47.94
C TRP A 139 31.36 10.71 46.70
N ARG A 140 32.14 9.61 46.71
CA ARG A 140 32.11 8.58 45.65
C ARG A 140 30.71 7.96 45.47
N GLY A 141 30.06 7.56 46.56
CA GLY A 141 28.71 6.97 46.49
C GLY A 141 27.66 7.99 46.05
N ALA A 142 27.72 9.21 46.59
CA ALA A 142 26.82 10.30 46.18
C ALA A 142 26.97 10.64 44.68
N TYR A 143 28.19 10.62 44.14
CA TYR A 143 28.45 10.81 42.71
C TYR A 143 27.96 9.62 41.87
N GLU A 144 28.17 8.38 42.31
CA GLU A 144 27.68 7.18 41.63
C GLU A 144 26.14 7.14 41.56
N ASP A 145 25.44 7.51 42.65
CA ASP A 145 23.98 7.60 42.70
C ASP A 145 23.45 8.74 41.79
N LEU A 146 24.10 9.91 41.81
CA LEU A 146 23.78 11.02 40.91
C LEU A 146 23.98 10.62 39.43
N HIS A 147 25.07 9.91 39.12
CA HIS A 147 25.37 9.45 37.77
C HIS A 147 24.35 8.39 37.28
N ARG A 148 23.95 7.44 38.14
CA ARG A 148 22.86 6.49 37.85
C ARG A 148 21.53 7.21 37.59
N SER A 149 21.19 8.20 38.42
CA SER A 149 19.97 9.01 38.24
C SER A 149 20.01 9.80 36.91
N TRP A 150 21.15 10.41 36.58
CA TRP A 150 21.32 11.15 35.32
C TRP A 150 21.23 10.24 34.09
N LEU A 151 21.85 9.05 34.12
CA LEU A 151 21.72 8.05 33.05
C LEU A 151 20.28 7.57 32.88
N TYR A 152 19.55 7.35 33.99
CA TYR A 152 18.14 6.99 33.95
C TYR A 152 17.28 8.11 33.34
N GLN A 153 17.52 9.37 33.74
CA GLN A 153 16.84 10.53 33.15
C GLN A 153 17.15 10.68 31.64
N GLN A 154 18.40 10.50 31.22
CA GLN A 154 18.77 10.49 29.79
C GLN A 154 18.10 9.37 29.01
N SER A 155 18.00 8.16 29.58
CA SER A 155 17.26 7.05 28.98
C SER A 155 15.77 7.38 28.82
N GLN A 156 15.13 7.98 29.84
CA GLN A 156 13.73 8.39 29.76
C GLN A 156 13.49 9.56 28.79
N ILE A 157 14.41 10.54 28.71
CA ILE A 157 14.36 11.60 27.70
C ILE A 157 14.48 11.02 26.30
N SER A 158 15.42 10.10 26.08
CA SER A 158 15.60 9.42 24.78
C SER A 158 14.36 8.60 24.39
N GLU A 159 13.80 7.82 25.32
CA GLU A 159 12.59 7.04 25.09
C GLU A 159 11.37 7.93 24.77
N LEU A 160 11.14 8.97 25.57
CA LEU A 160 10.05 9.92 25.34
C LEU A 160 10.23 10.69 24.03
N THR A 161 11.45 11.12 23.70
CA THR A 161 11.77 11.79 22.44
C THR A 161 11.53 10.86 21.25
N SER A 162 11.93 9.59 21.34
CA SER A 162 11.67 8.55 20.33
C SER A 162 10.17 8.29 20.15
N ARG A 163 9.41 8.13 21.24
CA ARG A 163 7.94 7.98 21.21
C ARG A 163 7.27 9.21 20.60
N LEU A 164 7.67 10.42 21.00
CA LEU A 164 7.11 11.68 20.48
C LEU A 164 7.43 11.86 18.99
N SER A 165 8.65 11.50 18.57
CA SER A 165 9.09 11.56 17.16
C SER A 165 8.33 10.53 16.32
N SER A 166 8.16 9.29 16.81
CA SER A 166 7.33 8.27 16.16
C SER A 166 5.87 8.71 16.03
N PHE A 167 5.31 9.34 17.07
CA PHE A 167 3.94 9.85 17.06
C PHE A 167 3.76 11.04 16.12
N ALA A 168 4.71 11.99 16.12
CA ALA A 168 4.72 13.13 15.21
C ALA A 168 4.87 12.67 13.74
N SER A 169 5.82 11.79 13.44
CA SER A 169 5.95 11.21 12.09
C SER A 169 4.67 10.49 11.66
N LYS A 170 4.03 9.70 12.54
CA LYS A 170 2.76 9.03 12.24
C LYS A 170 1.61 9.99 12.00
N GLN A 171 1.48 11.09 12.75
CA GLN A 171 0.45 12.10 12.47
C GLN A 171 0.75 12.93 11.21
N LEU A 172 2.03 13.14 10.88
CA LEU A 172 2.43 13.83 9.66
C LEU A 172 2.24 12.98 8.39
N THR A 173 2.25 11.65 8.50
CA THR A 173 2.06 10.73 7.36
C THR A 173 0.61 10.28 7.17
N ASP A 174 -0.23 10.29 8.21
CA ASP A 174 -1.64 9.85 8.13
C ASP A 174 -2.48 10.77 7.23
N GLY A 175 -2.72 10.34 5.98
CA GLY A 175 -3.51 11.10 5.00
C GLY A 175 -2.79 12.26 4.31
N ASN A 176 -1.49 12.48 4.55
CA ASN A 176 -0.70 13.52 3.88
C ASN A 176 0.42 12.92 3.01
N PRO A 177 0.18 12.67 1.71
CA PRO A 177 1.15 12.01 0.84
C PRO A 177 2.37 12.88 0.48
N ASN A 178 2.46 14.13 0.98
CA ASN A 178 3.64 14.98 0.84
C ASN A 178 4.68 14.77 1.95
N PHE A 179 4.30 14.22 3.11
CA PHE A 179 5.20 13.93 4.23
C PHE A 179 5.64 12.45 4.23
N THR A 180 6.24 12.00 3.13
CA THR A 180 6.78 10.63 3.01
C THR A 180 8.15 10.50 3.65
N ASP A 181 8.39 9.39 4.34
CA ASP A 181 9.73 8.96 4.74
C ASP A 181 10.65 8.88 3.50
N LEU A 182 11.74 9.64 3.52
CA LEU A 182 12.70 9.71 2.41
C LEU A 182 13.51 8.42 2.23
N SER A 183 13.49 7.52 3.21
CA SER A 183 14.07 6.18 3.12
C SER A 183 13.15 5.15 2.44
N ASP A 184 11.85 5.42 2.33
CA ASP A 184 10.88 4.55 1.65
C ASP A 184 11.22 4.48 0.15
N ARG A 185 11.70 3.30 -0.29
CA ARG A 185 12.05 2.96 -1.68
C ARG A 185 10.83 2.86 -2.61
N ASN A 186 9.64 2.78 -2.01
CA ASN A 186 8.33 2.62 -2.64
C ASN A 186 7.39 3.79 -2.28
N ARG A 187 7.93 4.95 -1.91
CA ARG A 187 7.17 6.19 -1.84
C ARG A 187 6.66 6.58 -3.25
N PRO A 188 5.48 7.21 -3.38
CA PRO A 188 4.88 7.55 -4.66
C PRO A 188 5.79 8.33 -5.63
N THR A 189 6.56 9.30 -5.14
CA THR A 189 7.53 10.05 -5.97
C THR A 189 8.57 9.14 -6.59
N LYS A 190 9.17 8.23 -5.81
CA LYS A 190 10.20 7.31 -6.31
C LYS A 190 9.63 6.22 -7.22
N ILE A 191 8.38 5.81 -7.02
CA ILE A 191 7.70 4.92 -7.97
C ILE A 191 7.43 5.65 -9.29
N GLY A 192 6.95 6.90 -9.25
CA GLY A 192 6.72 7.72 -10.45
C GLY A 192 8.00 8.00 -11.24
N GLU A 193 9.13 8.24 -10.57
CA GLU A 193 10.46 8.31 -11.20
C GLU A 193 10.82 7.01 -11.91
N LYS A 194 10.73 5.86 -11.23
CA LYS A 194 11.07 4.54 -11.81
C LYS A 194 10.10 4.13 -12.94
N PHE A 195 8.83 4.51 -12.86
CA PHE A 195 7.89 4.31 -13.96
C PHE A 195 8.23 5.22 -15.14
N GLY A 196 8.74 6.43 -14.88
CA GLY A 196 9.32 7.30 -15.90
C GLY A 196 10.48 6.64 -16.65
N THR A 197 11.43 5.99 -15.95
CA THR A 197 12.56 5.31 -16.62
C THR A 197 12.11 4.15 -17.51
N VAL A 198 10.96 3.50 -17.24
CA VAL A 198 10.39 2.48 -18.14
C VAL A 198 10.04 3.05 -19.52
N PHE A 199 9.77 4.35 -19.62
CA PHE A 199 9.56 5.02 -20.91
C PHE A 199 10.87 5.38 -21.63
N ASP A 200 11.91 5.71 -20.88
CA ASP A 200 13.20 6.11 -21.46
C ASP A 200 13.98 4.84 -21.93
N ASP A 201 14.02 3.81 -21.09
CA ASP A 201 14.79 2.57 -21.28
C ASP A 201 13.98 1.45 -21.96
N GLU A 202 13.15 0.70 -21.22
CA GLU A 202 12.51 -0.53 -21.71
C GLU A 202 11.50 -0.29 -22.86
N TRP A 203 10.80 0.85 -22.90
CA TRP A 203 9.86 1.21 -23.97
C TRP A 203 10.57 1.33 -25.32
N SER A 204 11.77 1.92 -25.35
CA SER A 204 12.56 2.13 -26.57
C SER A 204 13.00 0.80 -27.18
N GLU A 205 13.46 -0.14 -26.35
CA GLU A 205 13.85 -1.49 -26.79
C GLU A 205 12.64 -2.30 -27.29
N ALA A 206 11.51 -2.24 -26.56
CA ALA A 206 10.28 -2.91 -26.97
C ALA A 206 9.67 -2.28 -28.23
N PHE A 207 9.82 -0.97 -28.45
CA PHE A 207 9.37 -0.28 -29.66
C PHE A 207 10.07 -0.82 -30.91
N GLU A 208 11.40 -0.89 -30.92
CA GLU A 208 12.14 -1.44 -32.06
C GLU A 208 11.81 -2.92 -32.30
N GLU A 209 11.66 -3.71 -31.21
CA GLU A 209 11.32 -5.14 -31.34
C GLU A 209 9.89 -5.39 -31.86
N ILE A 210 8.92 -4.51 -31.55
CA ILE A 210 7.56 -4.53 -32.11
C ILE A 210 7.54 -3.95 -33.53
N LYS A 211 8.34 -2.91 -33.81
CA LYS A 211 8.47 -2.28 -35.13
C LYS A 211 9.01 -3.24 -36.17
N ALA A 212 9.95 -4.11 -35.80
CA ALA A 212 10.40 -5.23 -36.61
C ALA A 212 9.30 -6.26 -36.97
N ILE A 213 8.13 -6.22 -36.31
CA ILE A 213 6.99 -7.14 -36.54
C ILE A 213 5.86 -6.43 -37.28
N LEU A 214 5.47 -5.23 -36.82
CA LEU A 214 4.29 -4.51 -37.28
C LEU A 214 4.60 -3.46 -38.36
N GLY A 215 5.88 -3.09 -38.53
CA GLY A 215 6.40 -2.21 -39.58
C GLY A 215 6.02 -0.74 -39.50
N LYS A 216 4.90 -0.39 -38.84
CA LYS A 216 4.41 0.98 -38.74
C LYS A 216 4.45 1.51 -37.31
N ASP A 217 5.12 2.64 -37.14
CA ASP A 217 5.37 3.30 -35.85
C ASP A 217 4.07 3.60 -35.08
N ASP A 218 3.00 3.96 -35.78
CA ASP A 218 1.69 4.20 -35.17
C ASP A 218 1.11 2.91 -34.54
N VAL A 219 1.09 1.79 -35.25
CA VAL A 219 0.59 0.53 -34.69
C VAL A 219 1.45 0.06 -33.51
N CYS A 220 2.76 0.31 -33.55
CA CYS A 220 3.69 -0.02 -32.47
C CYS A 220 3.42 0.80 -31.20
N ILE A 221 3.26 2.12 -31.35
CA ILE A 221 2.90 3.05 -30.27
C ILE A 221 1.57 2.65 -29.62
N ASP A 222 0.53 2.35 -30.42
CA ASP A 222 -0.76 1.92 -29.88
C ASP A 222 -0.63 0.60 -29.11
N CYS A 223 0.19 -0.33 -29.59
CA CYS A 223 0.47 -1.59 -28.90
C CYS A 223 1.11 -1.35 -27.52
N LEU A 224 2.18 -0.56 -27.45
CA LEU A 224 2.88 -0.24 -26.20
C LEU A 224 2.00 0.52 -25.20
N LEU A 225 1.18 1.46 -25.67
CA LEU A 225 0.21 2.18 -24.85
C LEU A 225 -0.88 1.23 -24.30
N ASN A 226 -1.35 0.29 -25.12
CA ASN A 226 -2.35 -0.67 -24.70
C ASN A 226 -1.82 -1.67 -23.67
N ILE A 227 -0.52 -2.03 -23.70
CA ILE A 227 0.13 -2.78 -22.61
C ILE A 227 0.01 -2.02 -21.28
N VAL A 228 0.35 -0.72 -21.26
CA VAL A 228 0.25 0.11 -20.04
C VAL A 228 -1.20 0.17 -19.52
N LYS A 229 -2.18 0.39 -20.41
CA LYS A 229 -3.61 0.44 -20.06
C LYS A 229 -4.13 -0.90 -19.50
N LEU A 230 -3.80 -2.01 -20.17
CA LEU A 230 -4.20 -3.34 -19.73
C LEU A 230 -3.56 -3.71 -18.38
N SER A 231 -2.27 -3.40 -18.20
CA SER A 231 -1.54 -3.66 -16.97
C SER A 231 -2.06 -2.82 -15.80
N TYR A 232 -2.37 -1.53 -16.03
CA TYR A 232 -2.95 -0.67 -14.99
C TYR A 232 -4.31 -1.15 -14.52
N GLY A 233 -5.25 -1.40 -15.45
CA GLY A 233 -6.59 -1.91 -15.10
C GLY A 233 -6.56 -3.32 -14.50
N TYR A 234 -5.61 -4.17 -14.90
CA TYR A 234 -5.34 -5.44 -14.24
C TYR A 234 -4.87 -5.25 -12.80
N CYS A 235 -3.89 -4.36 -12.56
CA CYS A 235 -3.39 -4.06 -11.23
C CYS A 235 -4.49 -3.48 -10.33
N GLU A 236 -5.31 -2.53 -10.81
CA GLU A 236 -6.47 -2.00 -10.08
C GLU A 236 -7.42 -3.12 -9.61
N ARG A 237 -7.77 -4.05 -10.52
CA ARG A 237 -8.64 -5.21 -10.24
C ARG A 237 -8.02 -6.13 -9.18
N ILE A 238 -6.78 -6.55 -9.36
CA ILE A 238 -6.11 -7.49 -8.46
C ILE A 238 -5.85 -6.85 -7.08
N ALA A 239 -5.46 -5.58 -7.03
CA ALA A 239 -5.21 -4.88 -5.76
C ALA A 239 -6.48 -4.66 -4.94
N SER A 240 -7.62 -4.47 -5.62
CA SER A 240 -8.94 -4.38 -4.97
C SER A 240 -9.36 -5.73 -4.39
N GLN A 241 -9.22 -6.82 -5.17
CA GLN A 241 -9.50 -8.19 -4.70
C GLN A 241 -8.58 -8.60 -3.54
N GLN A 242 -7.29 -8.29 -3.62
CA GLN A 242 -6.31 -8.57 -2.57
C GLN A 242 -6.64 -7.79 -1.28
N LEU A 243 -7.00 -6.52 -1.38
CA LEU A 243 -7.35 -5.73 -0.19
C LEU A 243 -8.58 -6.29 0.53
N GLU A 244 -9.60 -6.73 -0.21
CA GLU A 244 -10.79 -7.33 0.38
C GLU A 244 -10.48 -8.70 1.02
N ALA A 245 -9.65 -9.52 0.38
CA ALA A 245 -9.17 -10.77 0.96
C ALA A 245 -8.35 -10.55 2.25
N LEU A 246 -7.47 -9.53 2.28
CA LEU A 246 -6.70 -9.15 3.47
C LEU A 246 -7.62 -8.67 4.60
N LYS A 247 -8.60 -7.81 4.29
CA LYS A 247 -9.60 -7.35 5.26
C LYS A 247 -10.33 -8.54 5.90
N ASN A 248 -10.88 -9.44 5.08
CA ASN A 248 -11.63 -10.60 5.58
C ASN A 248 -10.74 -11.57 6.39
N SER A 249 -9.47 -11.76 5.99
CA SER A 249 -8.50 -12.57 6.73
C SER A 249 -8.14 -12.00 8.10
N MET A 250 -8.14 -10.66 8.24
CA MET A 250 -7.95 -9.99 9.53
C MET A 250 -9.23 -9.95 10.37
N LEU A 251 -10.40 -9.90 9.74
CA LEU A 251 -11.71 -9.75 10.37
C LEU A 251 -12.10 -10.97 11.22
N ILE A 252 -11.99 -12.18 10.65
CA ILE A 252 -12.49 -13.41 11.28
C ILE A 252 -11.82 -13.68 12.65
N PRO A 253 -10.47 -13.64 12.80
CA PRO A 253 -9.84 -13.90 14.10
C PRO A 253 -10.12 -12.83 15.17
N VAL A 254 -10.46 -11.60 14.77
CA VAL A 254 -10.78 -10.50 15.69
C VAL A 254 -12.16 -10.70 16.32
N ILE A 255 -13.15 -11.14 15.55
CA ILE A 255 -14.53 -11.33 16.01
C ILE A 255 -14.70 -12.73 16.63
N HIS A 256 -14.06 -13.73 16.05
CA HIS A 256 -14.19 -15.13 16.44
C HIS A 256 -12.82 -15.79 16.70
N PRO A 257 -12.11 -15.39 17.77
CA PRO A 257 -10.75 -15.86 18.08
C PRO A 257 -10.62 -17.35 18.40
N PHE A 258 -11.71 -18.12 18.34
CA PHE A 258 -11.75 -19.57 18.55
C PHE A 258 -12.31 -20.34 17.33
N SER A 259 -12.77 -19.67 16.27
CA SER A 259 -13.48 -20.28 15.13
C SER A 259 -12.60 -20.46 13.89
N PHE A 260 -11.32 -20.77 14.08
CA PHE A 260 -10.38 -21.01 12.98
C PHE A 260 -10.90 -22.12 12.06
N GLY A 261 -11.10 -21.79 10.77
CA GLY A 261 -11.50 -22.77 9.74
C GLY A 261 -12.99 -23.12 9.67
N GLN A 262 -13.88 -22.35 10.30
CA GLN A 262 -15.34 -22.53 10.17
C GLN A 262 -16.01 -21.30 9.54
N ASP A 263 -17.04 -21.53 8.71
CA ASP A 263 -17.88 -20.47 8.12
C ASP A 263 -18.56 -19.63 9.23
N THR A 264 -17.92 -18.52 9.59
CA THR A 264 -18.35 -17.72 10.74
C THR A 264 -19.23 -16.56 10.28
N GLN A 265 -20.51 -16.65 10.62
CA GLN A 265 -21.52 -15.65 10.28
C GLN A 265 -21.42 -14.44 11.21
N LEU A 266 -21.29 -13.24 10.63
CA LEU A 266 -21.13 -11.90 11.28
C LEU A 266 -22.32 -11.41 12.14
N LYS A 267 -23.13 -12.32 12.70
CA LYS A 267 -24.51 -12.05 13.18
C LYS A 267 -24.64 -11.36 14.54
N HIS A 268 -23.55 -10.98 15.20
CA HIS A 268 -23.57 -10.56 16.61
C HIS A 268 -22.97 -9.18 16.92
N LEU A 269 -22.53 -8.40 15.92
CA LEU A 269 -21.97 -7.06 16.15
C LEU A 269 -23.03 -5.96 16.05
N THR A 270 -22.92 -4.93 16.90
CA THR A 270 -23.65 -3.68 16.69
C THR A 270 -23.08 -2.90 15.50
N ARG A 271 -23.88 -1.99 14.93
CA ARG A 271 -23.46 -1.11 13.83
C ARG A 271 -22.24 -0.23 14.19
N ALA A 272 -22.06 0.10 15.47
CA ALA A 272 -20.92 0.90 15.93
C ALA A 272 -19.63 0.07 15.96
N GLU A 273 -19.70 -1.15 16.49
CA GLU A 273 -18.56 -2.08 16.55
C GLU A 273 -18.14 -2.51 15.14
N GLN A 274 -19.10 -2.86 14.28
CA GLN A 274 -18.84 -3.19 12.87
C GLN A 274 -18.06 -2.04 12.18
N LYS A 275 -18.52 -0.80 12.32
CA LYS A 275 -17.84 0.37 11.73
C LYS A 275 -16.42 0.58 12.30
N LEU A 276 -16.23 0.37 13.60
CA LEU A 276 -14.92 0.48 14.25
C LEU A 276 -13.95 -0.57 13.71
N ILE A 277 -14.39 -1.83 13.66
CA ILE A 277 -13.59 -2.96 13.18
C ILE A 277 -13.29 -2.80 11.69
N ASP A 278 -14.28 -2.45 10.86
CA ASP A 278 -14.06 -2.22 9.42
C ASP A 278 -13.05 -1.10 9.16
N SER A 279 -13.12 -0.01 9.93
CA SER A 279 -12.16 1.10 9.81
C SER A 279 -10.75 0.68 10.25
N ALA A 280 -10.63 -0.05 11.35
CA ALA A 280 -9.33 -0.53 11.84
C ALA A 280 -8.72 -1.55 10.87
N THR A 281 -9.48 -2.57 10.50
CA THR A 281 -9.08 -3.62 9.57
C THR A 281 -8.71 -3.07 8.20
N THR A 282 -9.48 -2.11 7.66
CA THR A 282 -9.14 -1.45 6.39
C THR A 282 -7.81 -0.70 6.49
N LYS A 283 -7.56 0.06 7.56
CA LYS A 283 -6.30 0.79 7.76
C LYS A 283 -5.09 -0.17 7.82
N HIS A 284 -5.18 -1.21 8.65
CA HIS A 284 -4.08 -2.17 8.82
C HIS A 284 -3.84 -3.02 7.56
N ALA A 285 -4.91 -3.43 6.85
CA ALA A 285 -4.79 -4.17 5.60
C ALA A 285 -4.09 -3.36 4.50
N LYS A 286 -4.39 -2.07 4.37
CA LYS A 286 -3.71 -1.19 3.41
C LYS A 286 -2.24 -0.96 3.75
N GLU A 287 -1.92 -0.68 5.02
CA GLU A 287 -0.55 -0.46 5.47
C GLU A 287 0.31 -1.72 5.27
N TYR A 288 -0.20 -2.88 5.70
CA TYR A 288 0.44 -4.18 5.49
C TYR A 288 0.67 -4.43 3.99
N ARG A 289 -0.37 -4.25 3.16
CA ARG A 289 -0.28 -4.40 1.69
C ARG A 289 0.82 -3.53 1.10
N LYS A 290 0.91 -2.24 1.48
CA LYS A 290 1.92 -1.30 0.99
C LYS A 290 3.34 -1.78 1.32
N VAL A 291 3.58 -2.18 2.56
CA VAL A 291 4.91 -2.66 3.02
C VAL A 291 5.29 -3.97 2.33
N THR A 292 4.34 -4.90 2.14
CA THR A 292 4.62 -6.22 1.53
C THR A 292 4.54 -6.27 0.01
N ALA A 293 4.15 -5.18 -0.67
CA ALA A 293 3.79 -5.19 -2.09
C ALA A 293 4.88 -5.76 -3.03
N MET A 294 6.16 -5.56 -2.70
CA MET A 294 7.28 -6.12 -3.46
C MET A 294 7.27 -7.65 -3.51
N ALA A 295 6.82 -8.31 -2.45
CA ALA A 295 6.78 -9.78 -2.39
C ALA A 295 5.75 -10.37 -3.35
N SER A 296 4.68 -9.62 -3.70
CA SER A 296 3.68 -10.07 -4.66
C SER A 296 3.98 -9.72 -6.12
N VAL A 297 4.93 -8.81 -6.41
CA VAL A 297 5.27 -8.38 -7.79
C VAL A 297 5.47 -9.56 -8.73
N GLN A 298 6.26 -10.56 -8.33
CA GLN A 298 6.61 -11.68 -9.20
C GLN A 298 5.37 -12.52 -9.59
N ASP A 299 4.43 -12.75 -8.67
CA ASP A 299 3.19 -13.49 -8.98
C ASP A 299 2.23 -12.62 -9.80
N VAL A 300 2.10 -11.33 -9.47
CA VAL A 300 1.28 -10.37 -10.23
C VAL A 300 1.71 -10.33 -11.70
N CYS A 301 3.01 -10.26 -11.99
CA CYS A 301 3.54 -10.32 -13.36
C CYS A 301 3.32 -11.69 -14.01
N LYS A 302 3.64 -12.81 -13.34
CA LYS A 302 3.41 -14.18 -13.85
C LYS A 302 1.93 -14.43 -14.21
N LYS A 303 1.01 -13.89 -13.43
CA LYS A 303 -0.44 -13.96 -13.69
C LYS A 303 -0.86 -13.02 -14.82
N PHE A 304 -0.29 -11.81 -14.92
CA PHE A 304 -0.57 -10.88 -16.03
C PHE A 304 -0.17 -11.46 -17.39
N PHE A 305 0.98 -12.13 -17.49
CA PHE A 305 1.36 -12.89 -18.71
C PHE A 305 0.32 -13.92 -19.16
N ASN A 306 -0.55 -14.34 -18.25
CA ASN A 306 -1.58 -15.31 -18.54
C ASN A 306 -2.94 -14.73 -18.93
N GLU A 307 -3.16 -13.41 -18.74
CA GLU A 307 -4.40 -12.71 -19.10
C GLU A 307 -4.68 -12.76 -20.60
N GLU A 308 -5.93 -13.09 -20.95
CA GLU A 308 -6.36 -13.26 -22.35
C GLU A 308 -6.23 -11.96 -23.15
N SER A 309 -6.50 -10.80 -22.54
CA SER A 309 -6.37 -9.49 -23.19
C SER A 309 -4.93 -9.19 -23.64
N LEU A 310 -3.94 -9.56 -22.83
CA LEU A 310 -2.53 -9.39 -23.17
C LEU A 310 -2.09 -10.38 -24.26
N LYS A 311 -2.48 -11.67 -24.11
CA LYS A 311 -2.25 -12.71 -25.13
C LYS A 311 -2.89 -12.37 -26.47
N LYS A 312 -4.08 -11.76 -26.48
CA LYS A 312 -4.76 -11.30 -27.69
C LYS A 312 -4.08 -10.12 -28.37
N LEU A 313 -3.51 -9.20 -27.57
CA LEU A 313 -2.77 -8.03 -28.05
C LEU A 313 -1.43 -8.44 -28.69
N LEU A 314 -0.64 -9.26 -28.00
CA LEU A 314 0.73 -9.58 -28.40
C LEU A 314 0.87 -10.90 -29.17
N LYS A 315 -0.06 -11.85 -29.01
CA LYS A 315 0.01 -13.20 -29.59
C LYS A 315 1.37 -13.85 -29.27
N ASP A 316 1.99 -14.49 -30.25
CA ASP A 316 3.27 -15.19 -30.11
C ASP A 316 4.43 -14.23 -29.79
N ASN A 317 4.28 -12.93 -30.03
CA ASN A 317 5.31 -11.91 -29.76
C ASN A 317 5.58 -11.71 -28.26
N LEU A 318 4.69 -12.21 -27.38
CA LEU A 318 4.89 -12.19 -25.92
C LEU A 318 6.10 -13.02 -25.46
N THR A 319 6.60 -13.92 -26.33
CA THR A 319 7.82 -14.70 -26.11
C THR A 319 9.11 -13.91 -26.31
N LYS A 320 9.03 -12.74 -26.95
CA LYS A 320 10.21 -11.94 -27.30
C LYS A 320 10.80 -11.22 -26.06
N PRO A 321 12.14 -11.20 -25.87
CA PRO A 321 12.75 -10.69 -24.64
C PRO A 321 12.41 -9.24 -24.30
N LYS A 322 12.55 -8.27 -25.21
CA LYS A 322 12.37 -6.85 -24.88
C LYS A 322 10.92 -6.49 -24.64
N ILE A 323 10.00 -7.12 -25.39
CA ILE A 323 8.56 -7.05 -25.12
C ILE A 323 8.24 -7.61 -23.72
N LYS A 324 8.83 -8.76 -23.35
CA LYS A 324 8.63 -9.40 -22.05
C LYS A 324 9.16 -8.53 -20.90
N ASP A 325 10.37 -7.99 -21.04
CA ASP A 325 11.00 -7.12 -20.06
C ASP A 325 10.15 -5.84 -19.85
N TYR A 326 9.73 -5.18 -20.93
CA TYR A 326 8.82 -4.03 -20.86
C TYR A 326 7.49 -4.36 -20.16
N VAL A 327 6.88 -5.52 -20.44
CA VAL A 327 5.65 -5.96 -19.76
C VAL A 327 5.88 -6.19 -18.26
N GLU A 328 6.97 -6.85 -17.87
CA GLU A 328 7.31 -7.08 -16.45
C GLU A 328 7.52 -5.77 -15.71
N ARG A 329 8.36 -4.89 -16.28
CA ARG A 329 8.78 -3.63 -15.66
C ARG A 329 7.66 -2.61 -15.61
N THR A 330 6.80 -2.57 -16.62
CA THR A 330 5.54 -1.82 -16.59
C THR A 330 4.63 -2.32 -15.47
N THR A 331 4.41 -3.64 -15.39
CA THR A 331 3.46 -4.24 -14.42
C THR A 331 3.94 -4.15 -12.98
N GLU A 332 5.24 -4.30 -12.73
CA GLU A 332 5.87 -4.08 -11.42
C GLU A 332 5.54 -2.68 -10.87
N HIS A 333 5.81 -1.64 -11.65
CA HIS A 333 5.62 -0.28 -11.17
C HIS A 333 4.13 0.08 -11.05
N LEU A 334 3.29 -0.34 -12.00
CA LEU A 334 1.85 -0.10 -11.92
C LEU A 334 1.21 -0.81 -10.71
N TRP A 335 1.69 -2.01 -10.36
CA TRP A 335 1.31 -2.67 -9.10
C TRP A 335 1.68 -1.81 -7.88
N LEU A 336 2.94 -1.36 -7.78
CA LEU A 336 3.41 -0.54 -6.67
C LEU A 336 2.71 0.83 -6.59
N MET A 337 2.28 1.39 -7.73
CA MET A 337 1.48 2.61 -7.83
C MET A 337 0.06 2.43 -7.26
N VAL A 338 -0.59 1.31 -7.57
CA VAL A 338 -2.00 1.08 -7.27
C VAL A 338 -2.24 0.59 -5.82
N VAL A 339 -1.24 -0.02 -5.19
CA VAL A 339 -1.31 -0.48 -3.80
C VAL A 339 -1.15 0.65 -2.77
N GLN A 340 -0.73 1.84 -3.19
CA GLN A 340 -0.64 3.04 -2.33
C GLN A 340 -2.00 3.40 -1.71
N ASP A 341 -1.98 4.23 -0.66
CA ASP A 341 -3.17 4.85 -0.12
C ASP A 341 -2.98 6.36 0.05
N PRO A 342 -3.72 7.21 -0.69
CA PRO A 342 -4.56 6.85 -1.85
C PRO A 342 -3.74 6.25 -3.03
N PRO A 343 -4.35 5.42 -3.90
CA PRO A 343 -3.70 4.91 -5.10
C PRO A 343 -3.24 6.02 -6.05
N MET A 344 -2.08 5.84 -6.68
CA MET A 344 -1.60 6.75 -7.73
C MET A 344 -2.45 6.64 -8.99
N TYR A 345 -2.57 7.74 -9.73
CA TYR A 345 -3.50 7.85 -10.85
C TYR A 345 -2.78 8.12 -12.18
N LEU A 346 -3.22 7.44 -13.24
CA LEU A 346 -2.77 7.67 -14.60
C LEU A 346 -3.83 8.42 -15.42
N GLU A 347 -3.41 9.45 -16.13
CA GLU A 347 -4.26 10.15 -17.10
C GLU A 347 -3.70 10.02 -18.53
N PHE A 348 -4.60 9.74 -19.47
CA PHE A 348 -4.31 9.63 -20.89
C PHE A 348 -4.96 10.81 -21.62
N ALA A 349 -4.22 11.44 -22.53
CA ALA A 349 -4.75 12.54 -23.34
C ALA A 349 -5.79 12.03 -24.35
N ASN A 350 -6.94 12.70 -24.39
CA ASN A 350 -8.02 12.41 -25.34
C ASN A 350 -7.68 12.95 -26.73
N LYS A 351 -7.81 12.11 -27.76
CA LYS A 351 -7.65 12.50 -29.17
C LYS A 351 -8.66 13.61 -29.53
N GLY A 352 -8.19 14.65 -30.23
CA GLY A 352 -8.99 15.80 -30.63
C GLY A 352 -8.97 16.97 -29.62
N ASN A 353 -8.52 16.77 -28.38
CA ASN A 353 -8.39 17.86 -27.41
C ASN A 353 -7.12 18.71 -27.66
N PRO A 354 -7.11 19.98 -27.24
CA PRO A 354 -5.89 20.78 -27.23
C PRO A 354 -4.79 20.16 -26.36
N VAL A 355 -3.53 20.26 -26.79
CA VAL A 355 -2.38 19.75 -26.02
C VAL A 355 -2.13 20.64 -24.80
N ASN A 356 -2.41 20.11 -23.60
CA ASN A 356 -2.00 20.75 -22.36
C ASN A 356 -0.49 20.54 -22.10
N LYS A 357 0.30 21.60 -22.32
CA LYS A 357 1.78 21.60 -22.15
C LYS A 357 2.24 21.56 -20.68
N GLU A 358 1.34 21.83 -19.73
CA GLU A 358 1.63 21.67 -18.31
C GLU A 358 1.68 20.18 -17.95
N LEU A 359 0.79 19.38 -18.54
CA LEU A 359 0.69 17.95 -18.28
C LEU A 359 1.53 17.09 -19.24
N PHE A 360 1.62 17.47 -20.51
CA PHE A 360 2.23 16.65 -21.57
C PHE A 360 3.41 17.32 -22.27
N ARG A 361 4.41 16.51 -22.63
CA ARG A 361 5.50 16.83 -23.56
C ARG A 361 5.15 16.33 -24.96
N PHE A 362 5.75 16.93 -25.98
CA PHE A 362 5.71 16.40 -27.35
C PHE A 362 6.73 15.26 -27.47
N TYR A 363 6.34 14.16 -28.13
CA TYR A 363 7.24 13.03 -28.40
C TYR A 363 8.20 13.32 -29.56
N ASP A 364 7.71 13.94 -30.64
CA ASP A 364 8.43 14.19 -31.88
C ASP A 364 8.13 15.62 -32.38
N LYS A 365 7.17 15.79 -33.29
CA LYS A 365 6.73 17.12 -33.75
C LYS A 365 5.93 17.90 -32.70
N LYS A 366 5.98 19.23 -32.81
CA LYS A 366 5.07 20.15 -32.10
C LYS A 366 3.75 20.28 -32.87
N GLY A 367 2.64 20.38 -32.15
CA GLY A 367 1.32 20.63 -32.72
C GLY A 367 0.35 21.19 -31.67
N LYS A 368 -0.91 21.40 -32.06
CA LYS A 368 -1.93 22.03 -31.21
C LYS A 368 -2.94 21.05 -30.62
N ILE A 369 -3.26 19.99 -31.36
CA ILE A 369 -4.30 19.02 -31.04
C ILE A 369 -3.64 17.67 -30.76
N VAL A 370 -4.09 16.97 -29.73
CA VAL A 370 -3.64 15.61 -29.41
C VAL A 370 -4.14 14.67 -30.51
N GLU A 371 -3.22 14.03 -31.23
CA GLU A 371 -3.56 12.87 -32.05
C GLU A 371 -3.58 11.60 -31.21
N ARG A 372 -2.61 11.46 -30.30
CA ARG A 372 -2.41 10.25 -29.50
C ARG A 372 -1.63 10.49 -28.21
N THR A 373 -1.90 9.70 -27.18
CA THR A 373 -1.02 9.55 -26.00
C THR A 373 0.09 8.55 -26.30
N ILE A 374 1.34 8.91 -26.07
CA ILE A 374 2.49 7.99 -26.10
C ILE A 374 2.72 7.41 -24.69
N TRP A 375 2.69 8.28 -23.68
CA TRP A 375 2.89 7.93 -22.28
C TRP A 375 1.93 8.72 -21.38
N PRO A 376 1.32 8.10 -20.35
CA PRO A 376 0.38 8.79 -19.47
C PRO A 376 1.04 9.81 -18.54
N VAL A 377 0.23 10.75 -18.05
CA VAL A 377 0.59 11.60 -16.90
C VAL A 377 0.46 10.78 -15.64
N VAL A 378 1.42 10.92 -14.73
CA VAL A 378 1.41 10.26 -13.42
C VAL A 378 1.05 11.29 -12.36
N TYR A 379 -0.01 11.03 -11.60
CA TYR A 379 -0.41 11.81 -10.44
C TYR A 379 -0.18 11.05 -9.14
N LEU A 380 0.06 11.80 -8.06
CA LEU A 380 0.21 11.27 -6.70
C LEU A 380 -1.04 10.49 -6.25
N HIS A 381 -2.21 10.97 -6.66
CA HIS A 381 -3.50 10.30 -6.60
C HIS A 381 -4.46 11.00 -7.56
N LYS A 382 -5.68 10.47 -7.74
CA LYS A 382 -6.71 11.12 -8.56
C LYS A 382 -7.01 12.53 -8.01
N GLY A 383 -6.87 13.55 -8.86
CA GLY A 383 -7.00 14.96 -8.47
C GLY A 383 -5.86 15.53 -7.59
N GLY A 384 -4.77 14.78 -7.38
CA GLY A 384 -3.59 15.23 -6.66
C GLY A 384 -2.59 15.98 -7.55
N PRO A 385 -1.38 16.29 -7.03
CA PRO A 385 -0.32 16.88 -7.84
C PRO A 385 0.26 15.91 -8.88
N VAL A 386 0.77 16.47 -9.98
CA VAL A 386 1.52 15.73 -11.02
C VAL A 386 2.88 15.33 -10.46
N ILE A 387 3.22 14.04 -10.61
CA ILE A 387 4.51 13.44 -10.27
C ILE A 387 5.39 13.35 -11.52
N SER A 388 4.82 12.97 -12.67
CA SER A 388 5.53 12.95 -13.95
C SER A 388 4.63 13.35 -15.12
N LYS A 389 5.21 14.07 -16.09
CA LYS A 389 4.50 14.50 -17.31
C LYS A 389 4.39 13.35 -18.29
N GLY A 390 3.25 13.28 -18.98
CA GLY A 390 3.06 12.33 -20.08
C GLY A 390 3.72 12.80 -21.38
N TYR A 391 3.66 11.97 -22.40
CA TYR A 391 4.10 12.28 -23.77
C TYR A 391 2.93 12.11 -24.75
N VAL A 392 2.79 13.02 -25.72
CA VAL A 392 1.78 12.97 -26.79
C VAL A 392 2.40 13.12 -28.17
N TYR A 393 1.76 12.50 -29.15
CA TYR A 393 1.91 12.82 -30.56
C TYR A 393 0.78 13.77 -30.96
N PRO A 394 1.07 14.96 -31.48
CA PRO A 394 0.05 15.90 -31.91
C PRO A 394 -0.22 15.81 -33.42
N GLN A 395 -1.36 16.35 -33.84
CA GLN A 395 -1.63 16.65 -35.25
C GLN A 395 -0.74 17.79 -35.72
#